data_AF-A0A399LZ39-F1
#
_entry.id   AF-A0A399LZ39-F1
#
_cell.length_a   1.000
_cell.length_b   1.000
_cell.length_c   1.000
_cell.angle_alpha   90.00
_cell.angle_beta   90.00
_cell.angle_gamma   90.00
#
_symmetry.space_group_name_H-M   'P 1'
#
loop_
_entity.id
_entity.type
_entity.pdbx_description
1 polymer ?
#
loop_
_entity_poly.entity_id
_entity_poly.type
_entity_poly.pdbx_seq_one_letter_code
_entity_poly.pdbx_strand_id
1 'polypeptide(L)'
;MKALLAVTALATLAGCSLLQPAQPAPADNWTRWVCDTQAEVLWRFADAQRDQVEVRLGGGDQVYRLKSEPGASGALYSDGMLAFHTKGEEGLVYWVATNDLIGRGCKAP
;
A
#
# COMPACT_ATOMS: atom_id res chain seq x y z
N MET A 1 -40.01 42.53 -47.25
CA MET A 1 -39.92 41.74 -46.00
C MET A 1 -39.19 40.44 -46.37
N LYS A 2 -37.88 40.27 -46.12
CA LYS A 2 -37.25 39.61 -44.93
C LYS A 2 -38.02 38.32 -44.55
N ALA A 3 -37.48 37.10 -44.56
CA ALA A 3 -36.32 36.60 -43.79
C ALA A 3 -35.94 35.20 -44.35
N LEU A 4 -34.66 34.93 -44.66
CA LEU A 4 -33.63 34.31 -43.81
C LEU A 4 -33.89 32.84 -43.41
N LEU A 5 -33.13 31.95 -44.06
CA LEU A 5 -32.32 30.86 -43.51
C LEU A 5 -32.73 30.25 -42.15
N ALA A 6 -33.06 28.97 -42.14
CA ALA A 6 -33.00 28.13 -40.94
C ALA A 6 -32.14 26.89 -41.24
N VAL A 7 -30.84 27.01 -40.99
CA VAL A 7 -29.87 25.91 -40.95
C VAL A 7 -30.01 25.27 -39.58
N THR A 8 -30.58 24.07 -39.51
CA THR A 8 -30.57 23.25 -38.30
C THR A 8 -29.25 22.49 -38.21
N ALA A 9 -28.31 23.03 -37.45
CA ALA A 9 -27.11 22.32 -37.02
C ALA A 9 -27.48 21.36 -35.87
N LEU A 10 -27.52 20.06 -36.15
CA LEU A 10 -27.59 19.04 -35.10
C LEU A 10 -26.21 18.96 -34.42
N ALA A 11 -26.17 19.41 -33.16
CA ALA A 11 -25.04 19.25 -32.27
C ALA A 11 -24.88 17.77 -31.89
N THR A 12 -23.93 17.07 -32.50
CA THR A 12 -23.46 15.78 -32.01
C THR A 12 -22.42 16.03 -30.91
N LEU A 13 -22.87 16.12 -29.66
CA LEU A 13 -22.01 16.00 -28.48
C LEU A 13 -21.60 14.54 -28.31
N ALA A 14 -20.61 14.10 -29.08
CA ALA A 14 -19.89 12.85 -28.81
C ALA A 14 -18.99 13.08 -27.60
N GLY A 15 -19.49 12.75 -26.42
CA GLY A 15 -18.70 12.70 -25.20
C GLY A 15 -17.67 11.57 -25.28
N CYS A 16 -16.43 11.91 -25.62
CA CYS A 16 -15.28 11.02 -25.49
C CYS A 16 -14.84 10.95 -24.02
N SER A 17 -15.58 10.23 -23.18
CA SER A 17 -15.15 9.91 -21.81
C SER A 17 -14.79 8.43 -21.59
N LEU A 18 -14.67 7.64 -22.67
CA LEU A 18 -14.45 6.19 -22.60
C LEU A 18 -12.98 5.73 -22.75
N LEU A 19 -12.01 6.66 -22.77
CA LEU A 19 -10.59 6.32 -22.88
C LEU A 19 -9.79 6.98 -21.75
N GLN A 20 -10.18 6.72 -20.50
CA GLN A 20 -9.20 6.75 -19.42
C GLN A 20 -8.40 5.45 -19.57
N PRO A 21 -7.11 5.47 -19.96
CA PRO A 21 -6.27 4.30 -19.74
C PRO A 21 -6.34 4.00 -18.24
N ALA A 22 -6.82 2.82 -17.88
CA ALA A 22 -6.70 2.34 -16.52
C ALA A 22 -5.21 2.48 -16.16
N GLN A 23 -4.90 3.41 -15.24
CA GLN A 23 -3.57 3.44 -14.64
C GLN A 23 -3.31 2.00 -14.19
N PRO A 24 -2.20 1.36 -14.62
CA PRO A 24 -1.85 0.05 -14.12
C PRO A 24 -1.97 0.13 -12.60
N ALA A 25 -2.89 -0.66 -12.01
CA ALA A 25 -2.89 -0.82 -10.57
C ALA A 25 -1.44 -1.11 -10.20
N PRO A 26 -0.85 -0.42 -9.19
CA PRO A 26 0.53 -0.68 -8.80
C PRO A 26 0.67 -2.19 -8.70
N ALA A 27 1.55 -2.79 -9.51
CA ALA A 27 1.74 -4.23 -9.50
C ALA A 27 1.87 -4.66 -8.05
N ASP A 28 1.09 -5.64 -7.61
CA ASP A 28 0.99 -6.06 -6.21
C ASP A 28 2.34 -6.63 -5.76
N ASN A 29 3.27 -5.74 -5.45
CA ASN A 29 4.70 -5.98 -5.21
C ASN A 29 4.95 -6.30 -3.74
N TRP A 30 4.08 -7.12 -3.16
CA TRP A 30 4.16 -7.51 -1.76
C TRP A 30 5.25 -8.55 -1.56
N THR A 31 6.13 -8.27 -0.61
CA THR A 31 7.07 -9.25 -0.07
C THR A 31 6.32 -10.09 0.96
N ARG A 32 6.27 -11.41 0.75
CA ARG A 32 5.68 -12.35 1.71
C ARG A 32 6.76 -12.90 2.62
N TRP A 33 6.60 -12.67 3.92
CA TRP A 33 7.41 -13.25 4.97
C TRP A 33 6.59 -14.20 5.84
N VAL A 34 7.24 -15.28 6.27
CA VAL A 34 6.69 -16.25 7.21
C VAL A 34 7.52 -16.18 8.50
N CYS A 35 6.85 -15.97 9.61
CA CYS A 35 7.46 -15.89 10.94
C CYS A 35 7.61 -17.27 11.58
N ASP A 36 8.41 -17.36 12.65
CA ASP A 36 8.61 -18.61 13.41
C ASP A 36 7.27 -19.22 13.89
N THR A 37 6.29 -18.36 14.18
CA THR A 37 4.93 -18.72 14.60
C THR A 37 4.03 -19.21 13.45
N GLN A 38 4.56 -19.33 12.23
CA GLN A 38 3.81 -19.56 10.98
C GLN A 38 2.87 -18.40 10.60
N ALA A 39 2.92 -17.28 11.32
CA ALA A 39 2.21 -16.07 10.92
C ALA A 39 2.78 -15.52 9.62
N GLU A 40 1.91 -15.13 8.70
CA GLU A 40 2.30 -14.49 7.45
C GLU A 40 2.23 -12.97 7.56
N VAL A 41 3.25 -12.32 7.03
CA VAL A 41 3.37 -10.86 6.96
C VAL A 41 3.65 -10.49 5.52
N LEU A 42 2.72 -9.78 4.90
CA LEU A 42 2.96 -9.18 3.58
C LEU A 42 3.38 -7.74 3.80
N TRP A 43 4.48 -7.31 3.17
CA TRP A 43 4.92 -5.93 3.30
C TRP A 43 5.53 -5.38 2.01
N ARG A 44 5.56 -4.05 1.89
CA ARG A 44 6.26 -3.34 0.81
C ARG A 44 6.64 -1.92 1.25
N PHE A 45 7.59 -1.30 0.55
CA PHE A 45 7.81 0.14 0.67
C PHE A 45 6.64 0.90 0.03
N ALA A 46 6.16 1.94 0.72
CA ALA A 46 5.04 2.76 0.26
C ALA A 46 5.49 3.97 -0.59
N ASP A 47 6.79 4.24 -0.61
CA ASP A 47 7.45 5.33 -1.32
C ASP A 47 8.85 4.92 -1.80
N ALA A 48 9.46 5.76 -2.65
CA ALA A 48 10.80 5.51 -3.19
C ALA A 48 11.92 5.81 -2.17
N GLN A 49 11.62 6.67 -1.19
CA GLN A 49 12.50 7.15 -0.14
C GLN A 49 12.67 6.11 0.97
N ARG A 50 11.77 5.10 1.01
CA ARG A 50 11.72 4.00 1.97
C ARG A 50 11.53 4.49 3.41
N ASP A 51 10.90 5.63 3.59
CA ASP A 51 10.52 6.19 4.88
C ASP A 51 9.12 5.77 5.31
N GLN A 52 8.34 5.12 4.43
CA GLN A 52 7.10 4.44 4.79
C GLN A 52 7.03 3.02 4.23
N VAL A 53 6.34 2.17 4.98
CA VAL A 53 6.01 0.80 4.55
C VAL A 53 4.52 0.54 4.71
N GLU A 54 4.00 -0.34 3.88
CA GLU A 54 2.69 -0.92 4.05
C GLU A 54 2.84 -2.36 4.53
N VAL A 55 2.05 -2.76 5.53
CA VAL A 55 2.06 -4.11 6.12
C VAL A 55 0.64 -4.66 6.15
N ARG A 56 0.48 -5.95 5.79
CA ARG A 56 -0.73 -6.74 5.99
C ARG A 56 -0.38 -7.98 6.82
N LEU A 57 -1.25 -8.29 7.78
CA LEU A 57 -1.07 -9.43 8.69
C LEU A 57 -1.99 -10.57 8.29
N GLY A 58 -1.48 -11.80 8.30
CA GLY A 58 -2.28 -13.03 8.27
C GLY A 58 -3.24 -13.17 7.09
N GLY A 59 -2.89 -12.63 5.92
CA GLY A 59 -3.75 -12.68 4.73
C GLY A 59 -5.03 -11.84 4.82
N GLY A 60 -5.15 -10.96 5.82
CA GLY A 60 -6.25 -10.00 5.91
C GLY A 60 -6.12 -8.83 4.93
N ASP A 61 -7.23 -8.16 4.67
CA ASP A 61 -7.30 -7.01 3.75
C ASP A 61 -6.81 -5.69 4.38
N GLN A 62 -6.69 -5.65 5.71
CA GLN A 62 -6.23 -4.45 6.44
C GLN A 62 -4.78 -4.15 6.10
N VAL A 63 -4.56 -2.96 5.53
CA VAL A 63 -3.22 -2.40 5.29
C VAL A 63 -2.90 -1.39 6.38
N TYR A 64 -1.77 -1.59 7.05
CA TYR A 64 -1.19 -0.64 7.99
C TYR A 64 -0.10 0.14 7.28
N ARG A 65 -0.19 1.47 7.28
CA ARG A 65 0.83 2.35 6.68
C ARG A 65 1.69 2.92 7.81
N LEU A 66 2.91 2.42 7.89
CA LEU A 66 3.84 2.69 8.96
C LEU A 66 4.91 3.68 8.48
N LYS A 67 5.36 4.56 9.37
CA LYS A 67 6.43 5.53 9.11
C LYS A 67 7.72 5.12 9.80
N SER A 68 8.84 5.45 9.20
CA SER A 68 10.17 5.19 9.76
C SER A 68 10.34 5.93 11.08
N GLU A 69 10.79 5.20 12.10
CA GLU A 69 11.05 5.70 13.44
C GLU A 69 12.57 5.62 13.74
N PRO A 70 13.16 6.65 14.36
CA PRO A 70 14.58 6.64 14.71
C PRO A 70 14.88 5.72 15.90
N GLY A 71 16.15 5.34 16.07
CA GLY A 71 16.66 4.75 17.31
C GLY A 71 16.66 3.22 17.39
N ALA A 72 16.33 2.51 16.31
CA ALA A 72 16.44 1.06 16.25
C ALA A 72 17.75 0.59 15.59
N SER A 73 18.24 -0.58 15.98
CA SER A 73 19.26 -1.31 15.22
C SER A 73 18.59 -1.98 14.02
N GLY A 74 18.78 -1.43 12.81
CA GLY A 74 17.99 -1.79 11.62
C GLY A 74 17.00 -0.68 11.27
N ALA A 75 15.87 -1.02 10.67
CA ALA A 75 14.81 -0.07 10.35
C ALA A 75 13.52 -0.42 11.08
N LEU A 76 13.05 0.50 11.93
CA LEU A 76 11.77 0.40 12.63
C LEU A 76 10.75 1.28 11.90
N TYR A 77 9.58 0.72 11.66
CA TYR A 77 8.44 1.44 11.13
C TYR A 77 7.26 1.30 12.09
N SER A 78 6.53 2.39 12.34
CA SER A 78 5.36 2.39 13.21
C SER A 78 4.30 3.39 12.78
N ASP A 79 3.04 3.11 13.11
CA ASP A 79 1.93 4.08 13.07
C ASP A 79 1.41 4.41 14.48
N GLY A 80 2.11 3.95 15.53
CA GLY A 80 1.70 4.06 16.93
C GLY A 80 0.81 2.91 17.42
N MET A 81 0.31 2.06 16.52
CA MET A 81 -0.48 0.87 16.86
C MET A 81 0.26 -0.41 16.50
N LEU A 82 0.80 -0.50 15.29
CA LEU A 82 1.59 -1.62 14.81
C LEU A 82 3.05 -1.19 14.65
N ALA A 83 3.98 -2.02 15.13
CA ALA A 83 5.40 -1.85 14.88
C ALA A 83 5.92 -2.98 13.98
N PHE A 84 6.70 -2.59 12.98
CA PHE A 84 7.40 -3.48 12.07
C PHE A 84 8.89 -3.15 12.09
N HIS A 85 9.68 -4.03 12.68
CA HIS A 85 11.13 -3.88 12.78
C HIS A 85 11.81 -4.86 11.83
N THR A 86 12.68 -4.34 10.98
CA THR A 86 13.50 -5.13 10.06
C THR A 86 14.97 -5.01 10.41
N LYS A 87 15.68 -6.14 10.38
CA LYS A 87 17.12 -6.20 10.60
C LYS A 87 17.73 -7.25 9.68
N GLY A 88 18.47 -6.80 8.67
CA GLY A 88 18.98 -7.69 7.63
C GLY A 88 17.82 -8.32 6.86
N GLU A 89 17.76 -9.65 6.88
CA GLU A 89 16.71 -10.44 6.18
C GLU A 89 15.59 -10.92 7.12
N GLU A 90 15.58 -10.44 8.37
CA GLU A 90 14.59 -10.83 9.37
C GLU A 90 13.70 -9.66 9.80
N GLY A 91 12.45 -10.01 10.13
CA GLY A 91 11.40 -9.13 10.62
C GLY A 91 10.87 -9.52 11.99
N LEU A 92 10.44 -8.50 12.72
CA LEU A 92 9.72 -8.57 13.98
C LEU A 92 8.48 -7.68 13.88
N VAL A 93 7.32 -8.22 14.27
CA VAL A 93 6.04 -7.51 14.22
C VAL A 93 5.32 -7.64 15.55
N TYR A 94 4.85 -6.53 16.09
CA TYR A 94 4.15 -6.51 17.38
C TYR A 94 3.18 -5.34 17.51
N TRP A 95 2.19 -5.47 18.39
CA TRP A 95 1.29 -4.39 18.77
C TRP A 95 1.99 -3.44 19.75
N VAL A 96 2.04 -2.15 19.44
CA VAL A 96 2.74 -1.14 20.26
C VAL A 96 2.08 -0.97 21.63
N ALA A 97 0.74 -0.94 21.66
CA ALA A 97 0.00 -0.64 22.89
C ALA A 97 0.19 -1.69 23.99
N THR A 98 0.28 -2.98 23.60
CA THR A 98 0.37 -4.10 24.54
C THR A 98 1.73 -4.77 24.55
N ASN A 99 2.60 -4.46 23.58
CA ASN A 99 3.82 -5.22 23.26
C ASN A 99 3.54 -6.69 22.92
N ASP A 100 2.34 -7.01 22.47
CA ASP A 100 1.98 -8.36 22.07
C ASP A 100 2.68 -8.73 20.77
N LEU A 101 3.49 -9.79 20.83
CA LEU A 101 4.22 -10.30 19.68
C LEU A 101 3.28 -10.95 18.67
N ILE A 102 3.30 -10.47 17.43
CA ILE A 102 2.57 -11.07 16.32
C ILE A 102 3.46 -12.09 15.61
N GLY A 103 4.71 -11.74 15.36
CA GLY A 103 5.66 -12.61 14.69
C GLY A 103 7.10 -12.16 14.90
N ARG A 104 8.01 -13.12 15.01
CA ARG A 104 9.46 -12.93 15.05
C ARG A 104 10.13 -13.86 14.06
N GLY A 105 11.34 -13.50 13.63
CA GLY A 105 12.07 -14.28 12.63
C GLY A 105 11.36 -14.31 11.27
N CYS A 106 10.52 -13.31 11.00
CA CYS A 106 9.76 -13.22 9.76
C CYS A 106 10.72 -13.00 8.60
N LYS A 107 10.72 -13.91 7.63
CA LYS A 107 11.64 -13.85 6.48
C LYS A 107 11.00 -14.48 5.26
N ALA A 108 11.60 -14.28 4.09
CA ALA A 108 11.14 -14.96 2.88
C ALA A 108 11.13 -16.49 3.11
N PRO A 109 10.08 -17.20 2.63
CA PRO A 109 9.96 -18.65 2.80
C PRO A 109 11.07 -19.43 2.09
#